data_AF-A0A535IGL0-F1
#
_entry.id   AF-A0A535IGL0-F1
#
_cell.length_a   1.000
_cell.length_b   1.000
_cell.length_c   1.000
_cell.angle_alpha   90.00
_cell.angle_beta   90.00
_cell.angle_gamma   90.00
#
_symmetry.space_group_name_H-M   'P 1'
#
loop_
_entity.id
_entity.type
_entity.pdbx_description
1 polymer ?
#
loop_
_entity_poly.entity_id
_entity_poly.type
_entity_poly.pdbx_seq_one_letter_code
_entity_poly.pdbx_strand_id
1 'polypeptide(L)' 'MRLAAAPISWGVSEVPGWGYQLSLGRVLEEAARLGLRDMEAGPPGFFPRDAGA' A
#
# COMPACT_ATOMS: atom_id res chain seq x y z
N MET A 1 -20.32 -3.97 5.84
CA MET A 1 -18.92 -4.42 6.04
C MET A 1 -18.02 -3.61 5.12
N ARG A 2 -16.86 -3.14 5.57
CA ARG A 2 -15.85 -2.45 4.73
C ARG A 2 -14.60 -3.31 4.72
N LEU A 3 -13.93 -3.39 3.57
CA LEU A 3 -12.73 -4.22 3.38
C LEU A 3 -11.62 -3.34 2.81
N ALA A 4 -10.45 -3.35 3.45
CA ALA A 4 -9.26 -2.69 2.96
C ALA A 4 -8.16 -3.72 2.69
N ALA A 5 -7.33 -3.46 1.69
CA ALA A 5 -6.14 -4.25 1.42
C ALA A 5 -4.95 -3.73 2.23
N ALA A 6 -4.03 -4.62 2.61
CA ALA A 6 -2.80 -4.26 3.29
C ALA A 6 -1.62 -4.27 2.30
N PRO A 7 -0.76 -3.24 2.26
CA PRO A 7 0.34 -3.15 1.30
C PRO A 7 1.43 -4.21 1.53
N ILE A 8 1.44 -4.91 2.68
CA ILE A 8 2.29 -6.08 2.92
C ILE A 8 2.03 -7.22 1.93
N SER A 9 0.82 -7.33 1.37
CA SER A 9 0.51 -8.28 0.30
C SER A 9 1.30 -8.01 -1.00
N TRP A 10 1.86 -6.81 -1.14
CA TRP A 10 2.76 -6.38 -2.21
C TRP A 10 4.23 -6.26 -1.76
N GLY A 11 4.57 -6.80 -0.59
CA GLY A 11 5.93 -6.80 -0.07
C GLY A 11 6.40 -5.47 0.51
N VAL A 12 5.49 -4.55 0.85
CA VAL A 12 5.82 -3.29 1.52
C VAL A 12 5.82 -3.51 3.05
N SER A 13 6.93 -3.18 3.72
CA SER A 13 7.08 -3.39 5.17
C SER A 13 8.09 -2.42 5.79
N GLU A 14 7.88 -2.09 7.07
CA GLU A 14 8.79 -1.35 7.95
C GLU A 14 9.95 -2.20 8.50
N VAL A 15 9.94 -3.52 8.30
CA VAL A 15 10.95 -4.42 8.85
C VAL A 15 12.34 -4.13 8.24
N PRO A 16 13.37 -3.87 9.05
CA PRO A 16 14.73 -3.66 8.55
C PRO A 16 15.23 -4.85 7.73
N GLY A 17 15.76 -4.59 6.54
CA GLY A 17 16.30 -5.64 5.66
C GLY A 17 15.25 -6.49 4.95
N TRP A 18 13.97 -6.08 4.94
CA TRP A 18 12.87 -6.80 4.27
C TRP A 18 13.15 -7.13 2.80
N GLY A 19 13.89 -6.24 2.11
CA GLY A 19 14.30 -6.42 0.73
C GLY A 19 13.61 -5.43 -0.21
N TYR A 20 13.38 -5.87 -1.44
CA TYR A 20 12.76 -5.05 -2.48
C TYR A 20 11.30 -4.73 -2.14
N GLN A 21 10.94 -3.46 -2.24
CA GLN A 21 9.57 -2.98 -1.97
C GLN A 21 8.98 -2.40 -3.26
N LEU A 22 7.74 -2.79 -3.56
CA LEU A 22 7.02 -2.24 -4.71
C LEU A 22 6.68 -0.77 -4.48
N SER A 23 6.67 0.01 -5.57
CA SER A 23 6.31 1.42 -5.51
C SER A 23 4.82 1.60 -5.22
N LEU A 24 4.45 2.71 -4.55
CA LEU A 24 3.05 3.06 -4.27
C LEU A 24 2.18 2.97 -5.53
N GLY A 25 2.64 3.52 -6.66
CA GLY A 25 1.90 3.49 -7.92
C GLY A 25 1.59 2.08 -8.40
N ARG A 26 2.55 1.15 -8.31
CA ARG A 26 2.37 -0.25 -8.69
C ARG A 26 1.34 -0.95 -7.79
N VAL A 27 1.45 -0.75 -6.47
CA VAL A 27 0.53 -1.32 -5.48
C VAL A 27 -0.90 -0.86 -5.74
N LEU A 28 -1.12 0.46 -5.89
CA LEU A 28 -2.45 1.02 -6.14
C LEU A 28 -3.05 0.54 -7.47
N GLU A 29 -2.23 0.48 -8.53
CA GLU A 29 -2.68 0.01 -9.84
C GLU A 29 -3.10 -1.47 -9.81
N GLU A 30 -2.34 -2.32 -9.11
CA GLU A 30 -2.69 -3.74 -8.95
C GLU A 30 -3.89 -3.94 -8.03
N ALA A 31 -3.99 -3.21 -6.91
CA ALA A 31 -5.17 -3.23 -6.05
C ALA A 31 -6.44 -2.84 -6.84
N ALA A 32 -6.36 -1.78 -7.65
CA ALA A 32 -7.47 -1.34 -8.50
C ALA A 32 -7.87 -2.42 -9.53
N ARG A 33 -6.91 -3.10 -10.16
CA ARG A 33 -7.18 -4.23 -11.08
C ARG A 33 -7.91 -5.39 -10.41
N LEU A 34 -7.67 -5.61 -9.11
CA LEU A 34 -8.35 -6.64 -8.31
C LEU A 34 -9.71 -6.17 -7.75
N GLY A 35 -10.12 -4.93 -8.03
CA GLY A 35 -11.36 -4.35 -7.53
C GLY A 35 -11.31 -3.89 -6.07
N LEU A 36 -10.12 -3.80 -5.48
CA LEU A 36 -9.92 -3.30 -4.12
C LEU A 36 -9.93 -1.78 -4.13
N ARG A 37 -10.77 -1.17 -3.27
CA ARG A 37 -11.03 0.27 -3.27
C ARG A 37 -10.48 1.00 -2.05
N ASP A 38 -10.31 0.29 -0.94
CA ASP A 38 -9.72 0.82 0.28
C ASP A 38 -8.37 0.13 0.53
N MET A 39 -7.40 0.87 1.05
CA MET A 39 -6.07 0.37 1.41
C MET A 39 -5.65 0.94 2.77
N GLU A 40 -4.98 0.14 3.57
CA GLU A 40 -4.33 0.60 4.80
C GLU A 40 -3.18 1.57 4.47
N ALA A 41 -2.89 2.50 5.38
CA ALA A 41 -1.82 3.48 5.20
C ALA A 41 -0.42 2.83 5.04
N GLY A 42 -0.24 1.60 5.53
CA GLY A 42 1.06 0.91 5.47
C GLY A 42 2.12 1.57 6.37
N PRO A 43 3.41 1.28 6.11
CA PRO A 43 4.50 1.80 6.92
C PRO A 43 4.70 3.31 6.72
N PRO A 44 5.36 3.99 7.68
CA PRO A 44 5.62 5.43 7.57
C PRO A 44 6.31 5.81 6.26
N GLY A 45 5.71 6.73 5.52
CA GLY A 45 6.23 7.21 4.23
C GLY A 45 5.77 6.43 3.01
N PHE A 46 4.97 5.37 3.16
CA PHE A 46 4.37 4.66 2.02
C PHE A 46 3.39 5.55 1.23
N PHE A 47 2.48 6.23 1.94
CA PHE A 47 1.67 7.32 1.37
C PHE A 47 2.30 8.69 1.65
N PRO A 48 2.10 9.68 0.76
CA PRO A 48 2.37 11.08 1.04
C PRO A 48 1.58 11.53 2.28
N ARG A 49 2.21 12.30 3.17
CA ARG A 49 1.57 12.77 4.40
C ARG A 49 0.43 13.77 4.14
N ASP A 50 0.48 14.47 3.01
CA ASP A 50 -0.51 15.44 2.56
C ASP A 50 -1.26 14.93 1.33
N ALA A 51 -1.83 13.73 1.42
CA ALA A 51 -2.81 13.28 0.43
C ALA A 51 -4.09 14.11 0.63
N GLY A 52 -4.15 15.27 -0.02
CA GLY A 52 -5.24 16.24 0.10
C GLY A 52 -6.61 15.69 -0.35
N ALA A 53 -7.65 16.25 0.29
CA ALA A 53 -9.08 15.93 0.25
C ALA A 53 -9.69 15.58 -1.12
#